data_AF-A0A9X2MG62-F1
#
_entry.id   AF-A0A9X2MG62-F1
#
_cell.length_a   1.000
_cell.length_b   1.000
_cell.length_c   1.000
_cell.angle_alpha   90.00
_cell.angle_beta   90.00
_cell.angle_gamma   90.00
#
_symmetry.space_group_name_H-M   'P 1'
#
loop_
_entity.id
_entity.type
_entity.pdbx_description
1 polymer ?
#
loop_
_entity_poly.entity_id
_entity_poly.type
_entity_poly.pdbx_seq_one_letter_code
_entity_poly.pdbx_strand_id
1 'polypeptide(L)'
;MDKVMAELKDEKGKNIWICSGANIANQLIKVDLIDEYHLTIIRIILGNGIELFSDNNPTTLLEVEQVKEINGVVDIVYTRRTE
;
A
#
# COMPACT_ATOMS: atom_id res chain seq x y z
N MET A 1 16.05 -1.79 -5.21
CA MET A 1 14.60 -1.99 -5.38
C MET A 1 14.20 -1.82 -6.84
N ASP A 2 14.58 -0.69 -7.44
CA ASP A 2 14.21 -0.30 -8.81
C ASP A 2 14.54 -1.35 -9.88
N LYS A 3 15.72 -1.99 -9.81
CA LYS A 3 16.09 -3.06 -10.74
C LYS A 3 15.14 -4.27 -10.67
N VAL A 4 14.83 -4.73 -9.46
CA VAL A 4 13.93 -5.88 -9.25
C VAL A 4 12.51 -5.53 -9.70
N MET A 5 12.04 -4.32 -9.40
CA MET A 5 10.73 -3.86 -9.86
C MET A 5 10.67 -3.71 -11.38
N ALA A 6 11.75 -3.24 -12.02
CA ALA A 6 11.82 -3.12 -13.48
C ALA A 6 11.80 -4.51 -14.15
N GLU A 7 12.56 -5.47 -13.64
CA GLU A 7 12.56 -6.85 -14.12
C GLU A 7 11.17 -7.49 -13.95
N LEU A 8 10.56 -7.38 -12.77
CA LEU A 8 9.22 -7.94 -12.51
C LEU A 8 8.12 -7.28 -13.34
N LYS A 9 8.23 -5.97 -13.62
CA LYS A 9 7.27 -5.26 -14.48
C LYS A 9 7.43 -5.61 -15.97
N ASP A 10 8.59 -6.11 -16.39
CA ASP A 10 8.86 -6.57 -17.77
C ASP A 10 8.46 -8.04 -17.99
N GLU A 11 8.37 -8.82 -16.90
CA GLU A 11 7.88 -10.19 -16.95
C GLU A 11 6.38 -10.26 -17.28
N LYS A 12 5.99 -11.25 -18.10
CA LYS A 12 4.58 -11.56 -18.33
C LYS A 12 3.97 -12.13 -17.06
N GLY A 13 3.06 -11.39 -16.44
CA GLY A 13 2.42 -11.79 -15.19
C GLY A 13 1.10 -11.08 -14.94
N LYS A 14 0.60 -11.21 -13.70
CA LYS A 14 -0.53 -10.45 -13.16
C LYS A 14 0.01 -9.37 -12.21
N ASN A 15 -0.84 -8.91 -11.29
CA ASN A 15 -0.49 -7.94 -10.25
C ASN A 15 0.63 -8.48 -9.33
N ILE A 16 1.47 -7.56 -8.85
CA ILE A 16 2.53 -7.84 -7.88
C ILE A 16 2.01 -7.47 -6.49
N TRP A 17 1.88 -8.47 -5.60
CA TRP A 17 1.50 -8.22 -4.22
C TRP A 17 2.74 -7.99 -3.34
N ILE A 18 2.77 -6.87 -2.64
CA ILE A 18 3.85 -6.52 -1.73
C ILE A 18 3.54 -7.12 -0.34
N CYS A 19 4.03 -8.34 -0.07
CA CYS A 19 3.84 -9.02 1.23
C CYS A 19 4.74 -8.50 2.35
N SER A 20 5.73 -7.66 2.04
CA SER A 20 6.82 -7.32 2.97
C SER A 20 6.52 -6.05 3.78
N GLY A 21 7.21 -5.89 4.91
CA GLY A 21 6.89 -4.91 5.95
C GLY A 21 7.10 -3.43 5.57
N ALA A 22 6.80 -2.55 6.54
CA ALA A 22 6.73 -1.09 6.37
C ALA A 22 7.88 -0.48 5.55
N ASN A 23 9.13 -0.91 5.74
CA ASN A 23 10.28 -0.38 4.99
C ASN A 23 10.11 -0.50 3.46
N ILE A 24 9.65 -1.65 2.97
CA ILE A 24 9.48 -1.89 1.53
C ILE A 24 8.30 -1.08 0.98
N ALA A 25 7.18 -1.03 1.72
CA ALA A 25 6.05 -0.18 1.35
C ALA A 25 6.48 1.29 1.22
N ASN A 26 7.20 1.83 2.21
CA ASN A 26 7.71 3.20 2.18
C ASN A 26 8.67 3.48 1.03
N GLN A 27 9.55 2.53 0.67
CA GLN A 27 10.42 2.69 -0.50
C GLN A 27 9.61 2.83 -1.78
N LEU A 28 8.58 1.98 -1.98
CA LEU A 28 7.75 1.98 -3.18
C LEU A 28 6.81 3.19 -3.25
N ILE A 29 6.30 3.68 -2.11
CA ILE A 29 5.53 4.93 -2.03
C ILE A 29 6.39 6.11 -2.48
N LYS A 30 7.65 6.19 -2.03
CA LYS A 30 8.57 7.30 -2.37
C LYS A 30 8.89 7.39 -3.85
N VAL A 31 8.91 6.26 -4.55
CA VAL A 31 9.14 6.21 -6.00
C VAL A 31 7.84 6.06 -6.79
N ASP A 32 6.69 6.27 -6.14
CA ASP A 32 5.36 6.34 -6.76
C ASP A 32 4.94 5.05 -7.52
N LEU A 33 5.38 3.88 -7.04
CA LEU A 33 5.20 2.58 -7.72
C LEU A 33 4.00 1.76 -7.23
N ILE A 34 3.18 2.27 -6.30
CA ILE A 34 1.99 1.57 -5.80
C ILE A 34 0.74 2.07 -6.53
N ASP A 35 0.08 1.15 -7.25
CA ASP A 35 -1.14 1.43 -8.01
C ASP A 35 -2.41 1.31 -7.15
N GLU A 36 -2.45 0.31 -6.26
CA GLU A 36 -3.59 -0.04 -5.41
C GLU A 36 -3.11 -0.31 -3.96
N TYR A 37 -3.87 0.20 -2.99
CA TYR A 37 -3.61 0.04 -1.56
C TYR A 37 -4.74 -0.77 -0.92
N HIS A 38 -4.42 -1.98 -0.45
CA HIS A 38 -5.29 -2.74 0.44
C HIS A 38 -4.92 -2.45 1.89
N LEU A 39 -5.73 -1.67 2.60
CA LEU A 39 -5.51 -1.30 3.99
C LEU A 39 -6.54 -1.99 4.90
N THR A 40 -6.07 -2.90 5.74
CA THR A 40 -6.87 -3.56 6.76
C THR A 40 -6.74 -2.83 8.09
N ILE A 41 -7.85 -2.29 8.58
CA ILE A 41 -7.94 -1.61 9.86
C ILE A 41 -8.46 -2.59 10.91
N ILE A 42 -7.63 -2.83 11.93
CA ILE A 42 -7.99 -3.59 13.13
C ILE A 42 -8.51 -2.58 14.17
N ARG A 43 -9.63 -2.91 14.84
CA ARG A 43 -10.28 -2.07 15.86
C ARG A 43 -9.52 -2.05 17.19
N ILE A 44 -8.28 -1.56 17.17
CA ILE A 44 -7.44 -1.42 18.35
C ILE A 44 -6.66 -0.11 18.29
N ILE A 45 -6.53 0.54 19.45
CA ILE A 45 -5.57 1.63 19.64
C ILE A 45 -4.33 0.98 20.24
N LEU A 46 -3.30 0.75 19.41
CA LEU A 46 -2.12 -0.03 19.80
C LEU A 46 -1.17 0.73 20.75
N GLY A 47 -1.20 2.06 20.73
CA GLY A 47 -0.35 2.92 21.56
C GLY A 47 1.08 3.10 21.04
N ASN A 48 1.78 2.01 20.67
CA ASN A 48 3.13 2.05 20.09
C ASN A 48 3.36 0.84 19.15
N GLY A 49 4.20 1.00 18.12
CA GLY A 49 4.50 -0.07 17.17
C GLY A 49 5.33 0.41 15.98
N ILE A 50 5.46 -0.46 14.96
CA ILE A 50 6.08 -0.08 13.70
C ILE A 50 5.03 0.61 12.84
N GLU A 51 5.28 1.88 12.51
CA GLU A 51 4.41 2.64 11.61
C GLU A 51 4.51 2.11 10.18
N LEU A 52 3.35 1.87 9.55
CA LEU A 52 3.30 1.42 8.16
C LEU A 52 3.78 2.51 7.19
N PHE A 53 3.42 3.76 7.47
CA PHE A 53 3.78 4.93 6.67
C PHE A 53 4.70 5.84 7.47
N SER A 54 5.84 6.20 6.89
CA SER A 54 6.84 7.08 7.49
C SER A 54 6.58 8.55 7.19
N ASP A 55 7.06 9.45 8.06
CA ASP A 55 6.86 10.91 7.99
C ASP A 55 7.31 11.59 6.68
N ASN A 56 8.15 10.94 5.87
CA ASN A 56 8.75 11.52 4.66
C ASN A 56 8.19 10.94 3.35
N ASN A 57 6.99 10.36 3.37
CA ASN A 57 6.31 9.95 2.14
C ASN A 57 5.72 11.17 1.42
N PRO A 58 5.74 11.19 0.07
CA PRO A 58 5.03 12.22 -0.69
C PRO A 58 3.52 12.14 -0.42
N THR A 59 2.84 13.28 -0.57
CA THR A 59 1.37 13.30 -0.58
C THR A 59 0.86 12.54 -1.80
N THR A 60 0.07 11.50 -1.58
CA THR A 60 -0.60 10.73 -2.63
C THR A 60 -2.11 10.90 -2.50
N LEU A 61 -2.76 11.38 -3.56
CA LEU A 61 -4.22 11.45 -3.61
C LEU A 61 -4.79 10.09 -3.97
N LEU A 62 -5.78 9.64 -3.21
CA LEU A 62 -6.41 8.34 -3.35
C LEU A 62 -7.92 8.47 -3.49
N GLU A 63 -8.52 7.54 -4.21
CA GLU A 63 -9.97 7.34 -4.28
C GLU A 63 -10.34 6.01 -3.64
N VAL A 64 -11.49 5.96 -2.97
CA VAL A 64 -12.00 4.72 -2.38
C VAL A 64 -12.63 3.90 -3.50
N GLU A 65 -12.06 2.72 -3.75
CA GLU A 65 -12.66 1.74 -4.66
C GLU A 65 -13.63 0.81 -3.90
N GLN A 66 -13.24 0.38 -2.70
CA GLN A 66 -14.05 -0.54 -1.91
C GLN A 66 -13.85 -0.34 -0.41
N VAL A 67 -14.93 -0.50 0.36
CA VAL A 67 -14.88 -0.67 1.82
C VAL A 67 -15.66 -1.91 2.20
N LYS A 68 -15.07 -2.77 3.01
CA LYS A 68 -15.71 -4.02 3.46
C LYS A 68 -15.39 -4.29 4.93
N GLU A 69 -16.41 -4.54 5.73
CA GLU A 69 -16.22 -5.03 7.09
C GLU A 69 -16.40 -6.55 7.11
N ILE A 70 -15.40 -7.26 7.64
CA ILE A 70 -15.43 -8.71 7.78
C ILE A 70 -14.83 -9.07 9.14
N ASN A 71 -15.54 -9.85 9.96
CA ASN A 71 -15.02 -10.40 11.22
C ASN A 71 -14.35 -9.38 12.16
N GLY A 72 -14.87 -8.15 12.21
CA GLY A 72 -14.36 -7.09 13.09
C GLY A 72 -13.14 -6.33 12.57
N VAL A 73 -12.71 -6.58 11.33
CA VAL A 73 -11.75 -5.73 10.61
C VAL A 73 -12.45 -4.98 9.47
N VAL A 74 -11.90 -3.82 9.12
CA VAL A 74 -12.35 -3.03 7.98
C VAL A 74 -11.27 -3.05 6.91
N ASP A 75 -11.55 -3.69 5.78
CA ASP A 75 -10.69 -3.68 4.60
C ASP A 75 -11.11 -2.53 3.69
N ILE A 76 -10.14 -1.70 3.31
CA ILE A 76 -10.35 -0.60 2.37
C ILE A 76 -9.39 -0.79 1.20
N VAL A 77 -9.94 -0.74 -0.01
CA VAL A 77 -9.18 -0.71 -1.25
C VAL A 77 -9.19 0.72 -1.77
N TYR A 78 -8.00 1.29 -1.93
CA TYR A 78 -7.80 2.58 -2.54
C TYR A 78 -7.02 2.46 -3.84
N THR A 79 -7.38 3.28 -4.81
CA THR A 79 -6.60 3.47 -6.04
C THR A 79 -6.11 4.91 -6.15
N ARG A 80 -5.14 5.13 -7.02
CA ARG A 80 -4.62 6.48 -7.31
C ARG A 80 -5.73 7.36 -7.87
N ARG A 81 -5.89 8.54 -7.30
CA ARG A 81 -6.78 9.56 -7.83
C ARG A 81 -6.15 10.19 -9.08
N THR A 82 -6.83 10.09 -10.22
CA THR A 82 -6.52 10.91 -11.39
C THR A 82 -7.29 12.23 -11.31
N GLU A 83 -6.62 13.35 -11.57
CA GLU A 83 -7.28 14.66 -11.76
C GLU A 83 -8.24 14.66 -12.96
#